data_AF-A0A0F9EFF7-F1
#
_entry.id   AF-A0A0F9EFF7-F1
#
_cell.length_a   1.000
_cell.length_b   1.000
_cell.length_c   1.000
_cell.angle_alpha   90.00
_cell.angle_beta   90.00
_cell.angle_gamma   90.00
#
_symmetry.space_group_name_H-M   'P 1'
#
loop_
_entity.id
_entity.type
_entity.pdbx_description
1 polymer ?
#
loop_
_entity_poly.entity_id
_entity_poly.type
_entity_poly.pdbx_seq_one_letter_code
_entity_poly.pdbx_strand_id
1 'polypeptide(L)'
;MGQYPWKVSHRAAYNAWRRDYRQVIRYAVHWYKLAHPCADCGTTDPHVLTFDHVRGQKAFTIGGPNGDSLHRVWLEIQKCEVVCFNCHMIRTRSRLVITSRPVMSQRIQRPHSHM
;
A
#
# COMPACT_ATOMS: atom_id res chain seq x y z
N MET A 1 31.73 36.93 25.74
CA MET A 1 30.44 36.61 25.09
C MET A 1 30.61 35.32 24.30
N GLY A 2 30.37 34.16 24.94
CA GLY A 2 30.63 32.84 24.34
C GLY A 2 29.36 32.26 23.73
N GLN A 3 29.39 31.96 22.43
CA GLN A 3 28.34 31.19 21.75
C GLN A 3 28.58 29.70 22.00
N TYR A 4 27.58 29.02 22.56
CA TYR A 4 27.68 27.60 22.91
C TYR A 4 27.29 26.68 21.72
N PRO A 5 28.13 25.69 21.35
CA PRO A 5 28.11 25.01 20.05
C PRO A 5 27.09 23.85 19.87
N TRP A 6 26.22 23.55 20.84
CA TRP A 6 25.39 22.33 20.81
C TRP A 6 23.99 22.48 20.19
N LYS A 7 23.62 23.66 19.65
CA LYS A 7 22.34 23.81 18.93
C LYS A 7 22.48 23.42 17.46
N VAL A 8 22.84 22.17 17.18
CA VAL A 8 22.53 21.59 15.87
C VAL A 8 21.00 21.62 15.78
N SER A 9 20.43 22.23 14.73
CA SER A 9 18.97 22.36 14.65
C SER A 9 18.35 20.96 14.74
N HIS A 10 17.68 20.68 15.85
CA HIS A 10 17.10 19.36 16.17
C HIS A 10 16.27 18.83 14.99
N ARG A 11 15.69 19.75 14.22
CA ARG A 11 14.89 19.51 13.02
C ARG A 11 15.67 18.95 11.83
N ALA A 12 16.88 19.42 11.54
CA ALA A 12 17.66 18.90 10.41
C ALA A 12 18.13 17.47 10.67
N ALA A 13 18.68 17.22 11.87
CA ALA A 13 19.08 15.89 12.31
C ALA A 13 17.87 14.93 12.38
N TYR A 14 16.73 15.38 12.92
CA TYR A 14 15.48 14.61 12.95
C TYR A 14 14.97 14.27 11.54
N ASN A 15 15.02 15.23 10.61
CA ASN A 15 14.59 15.00 9.22
C ASN A 15 15.49 14.01 8.49
N ALA A 16 16.81 14.06 8.73
CA ALA A 16 17.76 13.09 8.18
C ALA A 16 17.47 11.68 8.73
N TRP A 17 17.41 11.54 10.05
CA TRP A 17 17.03 10.28 10.71
C TRP A 17 15.70 9.73 10.18
N ARG A 18 14.68 10.58 10.03
CA ARG A 18 13.37 10.18 9.51
C ARG A 18 13.43 9.71 8.05
N ARG A 19 14.32 10.27 7.22
CA ARG A 19 14.54 9.79 5.84
C ARG A 19 15.16 8.40 5.84
N ASP A 20 16.20 8.18 6.64
CA ASP A 20 16.90 6.89 6.73
C ASP A 20 15.98 5.81 7.31
N TYR A 21 15.23 6.14 8.35
CA TYR A 21 14.25 5.24 8.95
C TYR A 21 13.13 4.83 7.97
N ARG A 22 12.69 5.74 7.09
CA ARG A 22 11.73 5.40 6.02
C ARG A 22 12.31 4.40 5.02
N GLN A 23 13.62 4.43 4.75
CA GLN A 23 14.25 3.43 3.90
C GLN A 23 14.17 2.05 4.55
N VAL A 24 14.44 1.94 5.85
CA VAL A 24 14.30 0.68 6.60
C VAL A 24 12.90 0.09 6.47
N ILE A 25 11.86 0.92 6.66
CA ILE A 25 10.46 0.48 6.49
C ILE A 25 10.18 0.02 5.06
N ARG A 26 10.66 0.77 4.05
CA ARG A 26 10.48 0.40 2.65
C ARG A 26 11.11 -0.93 2.32
N TYR A 27 12.33 -1.19 2.82
CA TYR A 27 12.98 -2.49 2.67
C TYR A 27 12.18 -3.59 3.35
N ALA A 28 11.77 -3.41 4.61
CA ALA A 28 10.98 -4.41 5.33
C ALA A 28 9.67 -4.75 4.58
N VAL A 29 8.97 -3.74 4.07
CA VAL A 29 7.75 -3.92 3.27
C VAL A 29 8.04 -4.64 1.95
N HIS A 30 9.13 -4.28 1.26
CA HIS A 30 9.52 -4.93 0.01
C HIS A 30 9.88 -6.41 0.22
N TRP A 31 10.66 -6.71 1.26
CA TRP A 31 10.99 -8.08 1.66
C TRP A 31 9.75 -8.90 1.99
N TYR A 32 8.76 -8.31 2.67
CA TYR A 32 7.50 -8.99 2.91
C TYR A 32 6.78 -9.35 1.60
N LYS A 33 6.70 -8.42 0.64
CA LYS A 33 6.08 -8.69 -0.67
C LYS A 33 6.79 -9.78 -1.47
N LEU A 34 8.13 -9.84 -1.41
CA LEU A 34 8.91 -10.89 -2.08
C LEU A 34 8.55 -12.30 -1.58
N ALA A 35 8.23 -12.44 -0.29
CA ALA A 35 7.84 -13.71 0.31
C ALA A 35 6.36 -14.07 0.14
N HIS A 36 5.53 -13.14 -0.33
CA HIS A 36 4.07 -13.30 -0.40
C HIS A 36 3.56 -12.95 -1.80
N PRO A 37 3.39 -13.93 -2.70
CA PRO A 37 2.78 -13.68 -4.00
C PRO A 37 1.34 -13.20 -3.85
N CYS A 38 0.77 -12.67 -4.94
CA CYS A 38 -0.63 -12.28 -4.98
C CYS A 38 -1.53 -13.45 -4.55
N ALA A 39 -2.35 -13.25 -3.52
CA ALA A 39 -3.26 -14.26 -3.01
C ALA A 39 -4.31 -14.73 -4.03
N ASP A 40 -4.62 -13.91 -5.04
CA ASP A 40 -5.66 -14.21 -6.04
C ASP A 40 -5.09 -14.84 -7.32
N CYS A 41 -3.98 -14.30 -7.86
CA CYS A 41 -3.45 -14.71 -9.17
C CYS A 41 -2.02 -15.25 -9.13
N GLY A 42 -1.37 -15.28 -7.96
CA GLY A 42 -0.04 -15.86 -7.78
C GLY A 42 1.14 -15.06 -8.33
N THR A 43 0.94 -13.87 -8.93
CA THR A 43 2.09 -13.05 -9.38
C THR A 43 3.05 -12.74 -8.23
N THR A 44 4.34 -12.85 -8.51
CA THR A 44 5.42 -12.72 -7.53
C THR A 44 6.15 -11.39 -7.63
N ASP A 45 5.87 -10.56 -8.65
CA ASP A 45 6.57 -9.29 -8.84
C ASP A 45 6.18 -8.28 -7.74
N PRO A 46 7.10 -7.94 -6.81
CA PRO A 46 6.79 -7.07 -5.67
C PRO A 46 6.42 -5.64 -6.06
N HIS A 47 6.73 -5.21 -7.29
CA HIS A 47 6.39 -3.88 -7.79
C HIS A 47 4.90 -3.74 -8.11
N VAL A 48 4.25 -4.84 -8.53
CA VAL A 48 2.80 -4.84 -8.81
C VAL A 48 1.96 -5.25 -7.62
N LEU A 49 2.59 -5.78 -6.56
CA LEU A 49 1.91 -6.18 -5.33
C LEU A 49 1.55 -4.98 -4.45
N THR A 50 0.38 -5.06 -3.82
CA THR A 50 -0.20 -4.08 -2.90
C THR A 50 -0.84 -4.79 -1.70
N PHE A 51 -1.11 -4.03 -0.64
CA PHE A 51 -1.78 -4.52 0.55
C PHE A 51 -3.28 -4.19 0.49
N ASP A 52 -4.10 -5.23 0.34
CA ASP A 52 -5.56 -5.13 0.43
C ASP A 52 -6.00 -5.30 1.88
N HIS A 53 -6.69 -4.31 2.44
CA HIS A 53 -7.19 -4.39 3.80
C HIS A 53 -8.45 -5.25 3.82
N VAL A 54 -8.36 -6.45 4.39
CA VAL A 54 -9.46 -7.43 4.42
C VAL A 54 -10.12 -7.55 5.79
N ARG A 55 -9.46 -7.08 6.85
CA ARG A 55 -9.94 -7.20 8.24
C ARG A 55 -9.60 -5.98 9.08
N GLY A 56 -10.42 -5.73 10.10
CA GLY A 56 -10.22 -4.64 11.05
C GLY A 56 -10.39 -3.24 10.42
N GLN A 57 -10.17 -2.21 11.24
CA GLN A 57 -10.17 -0.83 10.76
C GLN A 57 -8.75 -0.43 10.33
N LYS A 58 -8.67 0.17 9.13
CA LYS A 58 -7.44 0.75 8.58
C LYS A 58 -7.04 1.96 9.42
N ALA A 59 -5.83 1.92 9.99
CA ALA A 59 -5.27 3.02 10.75
C ALA A 59 -4.48 3.99 9.85
N PHE A 60 -3.74 3.46 8.86
CA PHE A 60 -2.94 4.27 7.94
C PHE A 60 -2.57 3.48 6.68
N THR A 61 -1.97 4.15 5.70
CA THR A 61 -1.46 3.49 4.48
C THR A 61 -0.03 3.02 4.70
N ILE A 62 0.21 1.71 4.55
CA ILE A 62 1.56 1.12 4.60
C ILE A 62 2.45 1.78 3.53
N GLY A 63 3.58 2.34 3.94
CA GLY A 63 4.50 3.06 3.04
C GLY A 63 4.09 4.51 2.73
N GLY A 64 3.08 5.05 3.41
CA GLY A 64 2.62 6.43 3.27
C GLY A 64 3.59 7.50 3.81
N PRO A 65 3.24 8.80 3.66
CA PRO A 65 4.09 9.91 4.12
C PRO A 65 4.13 10.03 5.65
N ASN A 66 3.20 9.40 6.35
CA ASN A 66 3.15 9.39 7.81
C ASN A 66 4.34 8.58 8.32
N GLY A 67 5.15 9.20 9.17
CA GLY A 67 6.28 8.51 9.80
C GLY A 67 5.75 7.56 10.87
N ASP A 68 5.38 6.35 10.48
CA ASP A 68 4.97 5.30 11.40
C ASP A 68 6.18 4.51 11.89
N SER A 69 6.09 3.92 13.08
CA SER A 69 7.09 2.98 13.57
C SER A 69 6.96 1.64 12.85
N LEU A 70 8.07 0.90 12.72
CA LEU A 70 8.07 -0.43 12.10
C LEU A 70 7.07 -1.38 12.79
N HIS A 71 6.91 -1.28 14.11
CA HIS A 71 5.93 -2.06 14.86
C HIS A 71 4.49 -1.77 14.40
N ARG A 72 4.12 -0.49 14.26
CA ARG A 72 2.79 -0.11 13.75
C ARG A 72 2.58 -0.60 12.34
N VAL A 73 3.59 -0.44 11.47
CA VAL A 73 3.54 -0.93 10.08
C VAL A 73 3.26 -2.42 10.05
N TRP A 74 3.92 -3.20 10.91
CA TRP A 74 3.66 -4.63 11.03
C TRP A 74 2.24 -4.95 11.49
N LEU A 75 1.72 -4.28 12.52
CA LEU A 75 0.34 -4.46 12.96
C LEU A 75 -0.67 -4.17 11.83
N GLU A 76 -0.39 -3.19 10.98
CA GLU A 76 -1.23 -2.89 9.83
C GLU A 76 -1.08 -3.95 8.72
N ILE A 77 0.13 -4.44 8.46
CA ILE A 77 0.36 -5.54 7.51
C ILE A 77 -0.42 -6.79 7.91
N GLN A 78 -0.52 -7.11 9.20
CA GLN A 78 -1.28 -8.27 9.69
C GLN A 78 -2.79 -8.18 9.38
N LYS A 79 -3.31 -6.98 9.10
CA LYS A 79 -4.71 -6.78 8.68
C LYS A 79 -4.91 -6.89 7.16
N CYS A 80 -3.83 -7.03 6.42
CA CYS A 80 -3.84 -7.00 4.97
C CYS A 80 -3.58 -8.37 4.36
N GLU A 81 -4.07 -8.56 3.13
CA GLU A 81 -3.61 -9.60 2.22
C GLU A 81 -2.73 -8.97 1.14
N VAL A 82 -1.73 -9.72 0.67
CA VAL A 82 -0.89 -9.29 -0.46
C VAL A 82 -1.58 -9.72 -1.75
N VAL A 83 -1.90 -8.74 -2.58
CA VAL A 83 -2.55 -8.96 -3.89
C VAL A 83 -1.92 -8.05 -4.93
N CYS A 84 -2.03 -8.36 -6.21
CA CYS A 84 -1.60 -7.41 -7.24
C CYS A 84 -2.59 -6.27 -7.41
N PHE A 85 -2.15 -5.17 -8.01
CA PHE A 85 -2.98 -3.99 -8.22
C PHE A 85 -4.31 -4.31 -8.95
N ASN A 86 -4.26 -5.15 -9.98
CA ASN A 86 -5.46 -5.52 -10.75
C ASN A 86 -6.46 -6.30 -9.90
N CYS A 87 -6.00 -7.32 -9.17
CA CYS A 87 -6.83 -8.09 -8.25
C CYS A 87 -7.41 -7.22 -7.14
N HIS A 88 -6.62 -6.30 -6.57
CA HIS A 88 -7.08 -5.34 -5.57
C HIS A 88 -8.23 -4.45 -6.09
N MET A 89 -8.12 -3.94 -7.32
CA MET A 89 -9.16 -3.12 -7.93
C MET A 89 -10.45 -3.92 -8.20
N ILE A 90 -10.32 -5.18 -8.62
CA ILE A 90 -11.46 -6.09 -8.79
C ILE A 90 -12.15 -6.32 -7.44
N ARG A 91 -11.41 -6.65 -6.37
CA ARG A 91 -11.94 -6.81 -5.01
C ARG A 91 -12.68 -5.56 -4.55
N THR A 92 -12.07 -4.39 -4.74
CA THR A 92 -12.67 -3.09 -4.38
C THR A 92 -13.98 -2.88 -5.12
N ARG A 93 -14.01 -3.10 -6.44
CA ARG A 93 -15.24 -3.00 -7.24
C ARG A 93 -16.31 -3.96 -6.75
N SER A 94 -15.97 -5.22 -6.50
CA SER A 94 -16.92 -6.23 -6.02
C SER A 94 -17.55 -5.84 -4.67
N ARG A 95 -16.76 -5.26 -3.75
CA ARG A 95 -17.26 -4.75 -2.46
C ARG A 95 -18.23 -3.58 -2.63
N LEU A 96 -18.00 -2.70 -3.61
CA LEU A 96 -18.87 -1.56 -3.90
C LEU A 96 -20.19 -1.98 -4.57
N VAL A 97 -20.16 -2.96 -5.46
CA VAL A 97 -21.34 -3.40 -6.23
C VAL A 97 -22.44 -4.00 -5.34
N ILE A 98 -22.10 -4.56 -4.17
CA ILE A 98 -23.11 -5.06 -3.22
C ILE A 98 -23.96 -3.92 -2.60
N THR A 99 -23.51 -2.67 -2.70
CA THR A 99 -24.19 -1.51 -2.08
C THR A 99 -25.07 -0.69 -3.04
N SER A 100 -25.14 -1.04 -4.33
CA SER A 100 -25.95 -0.33 -5.32
C SER A 100 -26.67 -1.28 -6.28
N ARG A 101 -28.01 -1.14 -6.36
CA ARG A 101 -29.03 -1.77 -7.24
C ARG A 101 -28.53 -2.44 -8.55
N PRO A 102 -29.25 -3.48 -9.06
CA PRO A 102 -28.79 -4.32 -10.16
C PRO A 102 -28.59 -3.49 -11.44
N VAL A 103 -27.38 -3.55 -12.01
CA VAL A 103 -27.11 -3.02 -13.35
C VAL A 103 -27.72 -3.97 -14.37
N MET A 104 -28.75 -3.48 -15.06
CA MET A 104 -29.26 -4.06 -16.30
C MET A 104 -28.10 -4.26 -17.28
N SER A 105 -27.87 -5.51 -17.68
CA SER A 105 -26.93 -5.87 -18.73
C SER A 105 -27.43 -5.33 -20.08
N GLN A 106 -26.86 -4.23 -20.55
CA GLN A 106 -26.92 -3.94 -21.98
C GLN A 106 -25.66 -4.48 -22.64
N ARG A 107 -25.88 -5.51 -23.45
CA ARG A 107 -24.87 -6.17 -24.28
C ARG A 107 -24.05 -5.13 -25.03
N ILE A 108 -22.74 -5.32 -24.98
CA ILE A 108 -21.80 -4.74 -25.92
C ILE A 108 -22.19 -5.20 -27.33
N GLN A 109 -22.61 -4.29 -28.20
CA GLN A 109 -22.55 -4.49 -29.64
C GLN A 109 -21.35 -3.70 -30.17
N ARG A 110 -20.22 -4.38 -30.37
CA ARG A 110 -19.11 -3.86 -31.19
C ARG A 110 -19.37 -4.33 -32.61
N PRO A 111 -19.65 -3.46 -33.59
CA PRO A 111 -19.60 -3.89 -34.98
C PRO A 111 -18.14 -4.17 -35.34
N HIS A 112 -17.86 -5.42 -35.72
CA HIS A 112 -16.64 -5.77 -36.43
C HIS A 112 -16.77 -5.21 -37.85
N SER A 113 -16.21 -4.02 -38.08
CA SER A 113 -15.94 -3.53 -39.43
C SER A 113 -14.61 -4.13 -39.88
N HIS A 114 -14.68 -5.22 -40.64
CA HIS A 114 -13.58 -5.66 -41.48
C HIS A 114 -13.38 -4.62 -42.59
N MET A 115 -12.14 -4.16 -42.76
CA MET A 115 -11.59 -3.71 -44.04
C MET A 115 -10.23 -4.36 -44.20
#